data_AF-F2LM32-F1
#
_entry.id   AF-F2LM32-F1
#
_cell.length_a   1.000
_cell.length_b   1.000
_cell.length_c   1.000
_cell.angle_alpha   90.00
_cell.angle_beta   90.00
_cell.angle_gamma   90.00
#
_symmetry.space_group_name_H-M   'P 1'
#
loop_
_entity.id
_entity.type
_entity.pdbx_description
1 polymer ?
#
loop_
_entity_poly.entity_id
_entity_poly.type
_entity_poly.pdbx_seq_one_letter_code
_entity_poly.pdbx_strand_id
1 'polypeptide(L)'
;MRFIEDGNFSGWLRVVLFLVGLALAVGGLGFDQIPRWIRAGVFLFGFGMMALGGISSRAHMLKIKPFDNSYKKARKSYEVNDDEPEKPRQ
;
A
#
# COMPACT_ATOMS: atom_id res chain seq x y z
N MET A 1 11.90 9.87 -7.94
CA MET A 1 11.58 8.80 -6.97
C MET A 1 10.28 8.12 -7.40
N ARG A 2 10.21 6.79 -7.38
CA ARG A 2 8.95 6.06 -7.63
C ARG A 2 8.23 5.82 -6.30
N PHE A 3 6.91 6.02 -6.28
CA PHE A 3 6.08 5.75 -5.10
C PHE A 3 5.70 4.27 -4.96
N ILE A 4 5.71 3.53 -6.07
CA ILE A 4 5.43 2.09 -6.12
C ILE A 4 6.65 1.37 -6.68
N GLU A 5 7.09 0.36 -5.95
CA GLU A 5 8.24 -0.48 -6.25
C GLU A 5 7.88 -1.93 -5.93
N ASP A 6 8.11 -2.83 -6.89
CA ASP A 6 7.71 -4.24 -6.82
C ASP A 6 6.24 -4.46 -6.44
N GLY A 7 5.34 -3.61 -6.95
CA GLY A 7 3.89 -3.73 -6.73
C GLY A 7 3.45 -3.46 -5.30
N ASN A 8 4.27 -2.82 -4.48
CA ASN A 8 3.92 -2.26 -3.18
C ASN A 8 4.46 -0.81 -3.10
N PHE A 9 4.14 -0.05 -2.07
CA PHE A 9 4.78 1.24 -1.80
C PHE A 9 6.30 1.09 -1.72
N SER A 10 7.06 2.07 -2.20
CA SER A 10 8.51 2.05 -2.11
C SER A 10 8.98 2.00 -0.65
N GLY A 11 10.12 1.36 -0.38
CA GLY A 11 10.61 1.17 0.99
C GLY A 11 10.71 2.49 1.77
N TRP A 12 11.24 3.54 1.12
CA TRP A 12 11.34 4.88 1.71
C TRP A 12 9.96 5.48 2.04
N LEU A 13 8.96 5.30 1.18
CA LEU A 13 7.62 5.84 1.38
C LEU A 13 6.95 5.18 2.58
N ARG A 14 7.15 3.87 2.78
CA ARG A 14 6.63 3.15 3.97
C ARG A 14 7.20 3.71 5.27
N VAL A 15 8.52 3.99 5.28
CA VAL A 15 9.20 4.58 6.44
C VAL A 15 8.71 6.00 6.70
N VAL A 16 8.58 6.83 5.66
CA VAL A 16 8.06 8.20 5.80
C VAL A 16 6.61 8.19 6.31
N LEU A 17 5.73 7.36 5.75
CA LEU A 17 4.35 7.22 6.22
C LEU A 17 4.30 6.83 7.70
N PHE A 18 5.16 5.88 8.11
CA PHE A 18 5.24 5.44 9.49
C PHE A 18 5.70 6.56 10.43
N LEU A 19 6.82 7.22 10.11
CA LEU A 19 7.42 8.27 10.96
C LEU A 19 6.53 9.51 11.03
N VAL A 20 5.96 9.95 9.91
CA VAL A 20 5.04 11.10 9.87
C VAL A 20 3.75 10.77 10.62
N GLY A 21 3.21 9.56 10.44
CA GLY A 21 2.03 9.11 11.16
C GLY A 21 2.25 9.08 12.68
N LEU A 22 3.39 8.55 13.12
CA LEU A 22 3.78 8.55 14.54
C LEU A 22 3.92 9.97 15.09
N ALA A 23 4.59 10.86 14.36
CA ALA A 23 4.76 12.25 14.76
C ALA A 23 3.42 12.98 14.89
N LEU A 24 2.49 12.77 13.96
CA LEU A 24 1.14 13.36 14.01
C LEU A 24 0.31 12.77 15.16
N ALA A 25 0.39 11.46 15.40
CA ALA A 25 -0.34 10.80 16.48
C ALA A 25 0.12 11.32 17.85
N VAL A 26 1.44 11.34 18.09
CA VAL A 26 2.02 11.82 19.35
C VAL A 26 1.87 13.34 19.49
N GLY A 27 2.19 14.08 18.43
CA GLY A 27 2.09 15.54 18.41
C GLY A 27 0.65 16.02 18.62
N GLY A 28 -0.34 15.38 17.98
CA GLY A 28 -1.75 15.70 18.17
C GLY A 28 -2.20 15.60 19.63
N LEU A 29 -1.62 14.68 20.40
CA LEU A 29 -1.89 14.57 21.84
C LEU A 29 -1.12 15.57 22.71
N GLY A 30 0.02 16.08 22.24
CA GLY A 30 0.86 17.02 22.98
C GLY A 30 0.40 18.48 22.94
N PHE A 31 -0.46 18.85 21.99
CA PHE A 31 -0.95 20.22 21.86
C PHE A 31 -2.33 20.41 22.52
N ASP A 32 -2.33 20.83 23.79
CA ASP A 32 -3.56 21.09 24.56
C ASP A 32 -4.31 22.36 24.13
N GLN A 33 -3.67 23.25 23.38
CA GLN A 33 -4.30 24.47 22.85
C GLN A 33 -5.25 24.20 21.67
N ILE A 34 -5.21 23.00 21.09
CA ILE A 34 -6.01 22.64 19.92
C ILE A 34 -7.40 22.14 20.37
N PRO A 35 -8.49 22.57 19.71
CA PRO A 35 -9.83 22.05 19.98
C PRO A 35 -9.90 20.51 19.95
N ARG A 36 -10.62 19.90 20.92
CA ARG A 36 -10.67 18.44 21.14
C ARG A 36 -10.96 17.62 19.86
N TRP A 37 -11.92 18.05 19.06
CA TRP A 37 -12.28 17.44 17.78
C TRP A 37 -11.15 17.46 16.74
N ILE A 38 -10.43 18.57 16.60
CA ILE A 38 -9.27 18.68 15.70
C ILE A 38 -8.15 17.78 16.21
N ARG A 39 -7.87 17.81 17.52
CA ARG A 39 -6.89 16.91 18.15
C ARG A 39 -7.21 15.44 17.91
N ALA A 40 -8.48 15.04 18.08
CA ALA A 40 -8.92 13.68 17.78
C ALA A 40 -8.74 13.32 16.30
N GLY A 41 -9.07 14.25 15.39
CA GLY A 41 -8.87 14.07 13.95
C GLY A 41 -7.40 13.90 13.56
N VAL A 42 -6.51 14.74 14.09
CA VAL A 42 -5.06 14.66 13.86
C VAL A 42 -4.50 13.35 14.40
N PHE A 43 -4.92 12.94 15.59
CA PHE A 43 -4.52 11.66 16.17
C PHE A 43 -4.95 10.49 15.29
N LEU A 44 -6.23 10.43 14.89
CA LEU A 44 -6.76 9.34 14.07
C LEU A 44 -6.06 9.26 12.71
N PHE A 45 -5.82 10.42 12.10
CA PHE A 45 -5.12 10.52 10.82
C PHE A 45 -3.67 10.05 10.94
N GLY A 46 -2.94 10.52 11.96
CA GLY A 46 -1.58 10.08 12.25
C GLY A 46 -1.49 8.58 12.49
N PHE A 47 -2.41 8.04 13.32
CA PHE A 47 -2.52 6.61 13.56
C PHE A 47 -2.78 5.82 12.26
N GLY A 48 -3.68 6.31 11.40
CA GLY A 48 -3.97 5.70 10.10
C GLY A 48 -2.74 5.66 9.19
N MET A 49 -2.00 6.77 9.09
CA MET A 49 -0.75 6.82 8.32
C MET A 49 0.30 5.86 8.86
N MET A 50 0.46 5.80 10.19
CA MET A 50 1.39 4.88 10.86
C MET A 50 1.02 3.43 10.54
N ALA A 51 -0.26 3.08 10.66
CA ALA A 51 -0.77 1.75 10.33
C ALA A 51 -0.53 1.40 8.86
N LEU A 52 -0.78 2.31 7.91
CA LEU A 52 -0.53 2.11 6.49
C LEU A 52 0.95 1.85 6.19
N GLY A 53 1.87 2.63 6.79
CA GLY A 53 3.31 2.40 6.68
C GLY A 53 3.73 1.03 7.25
N GLY A 54 3.21 0.66 8.41
CA GLY A 54 3.49 -0.63 9.04
C GLY A 54 2.95 -1.85 8.29
N ILE A 55 1.69 -1.80 7.85
CA ILE A 55 1.02 -2.89 7.13
C ILE A 55 1.67 -3.07 5.75
N SER A 56 1.96 -1.98 5.02
CA SER A 56 2.66 -2.08 3.74
C SER A 56 4.06 -2.67 3.88
N SER A 57 4.75 -2.39 5.00
CA SER A 57 6.05 -3.00 5.31
C SER A 57 5.93 -4.51 5.51
N ARG A 58 4.94 -4.96 6.30
CA ARG A 58 4.65 -6.40 6.46
C ARG A 58 4.24 -7.07 5.15
N ALA A 59 3.40 -6.42 4.34
CA ALA A 59 2.96 -6.95 3.05
C ALA A 59 4.16 -7.24 2.14
N HIS A 60 5.17 -6.35 2.13
CA HIS A 60 6.40 -6.58 1.38
C HIS A 60 7.23 -7.75 1.91
N MET A 61 7.35 -7.90 3.24
CA MET A 61 8.03 -9.06 3.84
C MET A 61 7.35 -10.38 3.44
N LEU A 62 6.02 -10.36 3.32
CA LEU A 62 5.21 -11.49 2.85
C LEU A 62 5.15 -11.62 1.33
N LYS A 63 5.91 -10.80 0.58
CA LYS A 63 5.92 -10.74 -0.90
C LYS A 63 4.53 -10.49 -1.51
N ILE A 64 3.63 -9.86 -0.76
CA ILE A 64 2.31 -9.44 -1.23
C ILE A 64 2.50 -8.14 -2.02
N LYS A 65 2.03 -8.15 -3.26
CA LYS A 65 2.18 -7.04 -4.21
C LYS A 65 0.80 -6.51 -4.63
N PRO A 66 0.14 -5.71 -3.78
CA PRO A 66 -1.25 -5.27 -4.01
C PRO A 66 -1.43 -4.42 -5.28
N PHE A 67 -0.36 -3.82 -5.79
CA PHE A 67 -0.36 -2.98 -6.99
C PHE A 67 0.38 -3.62 -8.17
N ASP A 68 0.68 -4.93 -8.13
CA ASP A 68 1.32 -5.62 -9.24
C ASP A 68 0.32 -5.99 -10.35
N ASN A 69 0.82 -6.05 -11.58
CA ASN A 69 0.03 -6.33 -12.77
C ASN A 69 -0.02 -7.83 -13.11
N SER A 70 0.46 -8.68 -12.20
CA SER A 70 0.47 -10.15 -12.34
C SER A 70 -0.93 -10.70 -12.64
N TYR A 71 -1.97 -10.14 -12.01
CA TYR A 71 -3.36 -10.51 -12.31
C TYR A 71 -3.75 -10.26 -13.77
N LYS A 72 -3.36 -9.12 -14.37
CA LYS A 72 -3.67 -8.87 -15.79
C LYS A 72 -2.92 -9.82 -16.72
N LYS A 73 -1.69 -10.23 -16.39
CA LYS A 73 -0.97 -11.28 -17.13
C LYS A 73 -1.65 -12.64 -17.01
N ALA A 74 -2.06 -13.04 -15.81
CA ALA A 74 -2.78 -14.29 -15.59
C ALA A 74 -4.13 -14.30 -16.33
N ARG A 75 -4.84 -13.17 -16.37
CA ARG A 75 -6.09 -13.06 -17.14
C ARG A 75 -5.84 -13.22 -18.65
N LYS A 76 -4.81 -12.57 -19.19
CA LYS A 76 -4.45 -12.69 -20.61
C LYS A 76 -4.04 -14.10 -21.03
N SER A 77 -3.46 -14.92 -20.14
CA SER A 77 -3.13 -16.31 -20.48
C SER A 77 -4.35 -17.22 -20.66
N TYR A 78 -5.54 -16.78 -20.22
CA TYR A 78 -6.80 -17.50 -20.46
C TYR A 78 -7.61 -16.91 -21.63
N GLU A 79 -7.17 -15.81 -22.23
CA GLU A 79 -7.81 -15.29 -23.46
C GLU A 79 -7.46 -16.28 -24.58
N VAL A 80 -8.48 -16.96 -25.10
CA VAL A 80 -8.35 -17.87 -26.25
C VAL A 80 -7.96 -17.00 -27.45
N ASN A 81 -6.80 -17.26 -28.03
CA ASN A 81 -6.42 -16.63 -29.29
C ASN A 81 -7.21 -17.34 -30.40
N ASP A 82 -8.14 -16.64 -31.05
CA ASP A 82 -8.90 -17.16 -32.20
C ASP A 82 -7.99 -17.52 -33.40
N ASP A 83 -6.70 -17.16 -33.34
CA ASP A 83 -5.68 -17.38 -34.37
C ASP A 83 -4.77 -18.60 -34.13
N GLU A 84 -4.92 -19.36 -33.02
CA GLU A 84 -4.15 -20.59 -32.82
C GLU A 84 -4.79 -21.79 -33.54
N PRO A 85 -4.11 -22.43 -34.52
CA PRO A 85 -4.65 -23.61 -35.18
C PRO A 85 -4.78 -24.75 -34.16
N GLU A 86 -5.97 -25.38 -34.12
CA GLU A 86 -6.25 -26.58 -33.33
C GLU A 86 -5.13 -27.61 -33.51
N LYS A 87 -4.36 -27.87 -32.45
CA LYS A 87 -3.40 -28.99 -32.48
C LYS A 87 -4.21 -30.29 -32.57
N PRO A 88 -3.91 -31.16 -33.55
CA PRO A 88 -4.62 -32.43 -33.67
C PRO A 88 -4.38 -33.24 -32.40
N ARG A 89 -5.46 -33.69 -31.76
CA ARG A 89 -5.39 -34.67 -30.67
C ARG A 89 -4.78 -35.95 -31.24
N GLN A 90 -3.64 -36.35 -30.69
CA GLN A 90 -3.10 -37.71 -30.86
C GLN A 90 -3.74 -38.64 -29.84
#